data_AF-N1UZ50-F1
#
_entry.id   AF-N1UZ50-F1
#
_cell.length_a   1.000
_cell.length_b   1.000
_cell.length_c   1.000
_cell.angle_alpha   90.00
_cell.angle_beta   90.00
_cell.angle_gamma   90.00
#
_symmetry.space_group_name_H-M   'P 1'
#
loop_
_entity.id
_entity.type
_entity.pdbx_description
1 polymer ?
#
loop_
_entity_poly.entity_id
_entity_poly.type
_entity_poly.pdbx_seq_one_letter_code
_entity_poly.pdbx_strand_id
1 'polypeptide(L)'
;MIQPSPFSHGPGLKELHPAGLRPHFSPLQHRFYETHLREKSHPEHLLYHGLRELPSPFLLPDLEPALDLLKEFIQKEKKILLFGDRDCDGVSSTSLLGSFLKKIHRGELILKTSNEEDYGLCPAALDFVKRIKPDLLITLDFGTTNHIQIDELASIGIKVIVLDHHEIPERIPDCYLISPKRSDSIYPNEKICTSVLALKFIQAYLYSSLEEYNRATWIGDGNSLFSGFLIYRGKLLFQGDRQEAESKFSLTIQDESYSFQSSYPEREWFYQEFLKYPAILEQYLQNFDLASIGTVSDMMPLYGENRIIVREGCKILFKLHKKETSHREGLFQLLQLMEFADNRVTSKDLGWGLGPMINSAGRMNRTDVALNLLLEENPELAKSGAKELQKLNEERKERTKRNIFKVDSF
;
A
#
# COMPACT_ATOMS: atom_id res chain seq x y z
N MET A 1 40.98 -18.83 -23.34
CA MET A 1 39.57 -19.16 -23.00
C MET A 1 38.68 -18.44 -23.98
N ILE A 2 37.88 -19.17 -24.74
CA ILE A 2 36.98 -18.62 -25.76
C ILE A 2 35.81 -17.97 -25.04
N GLN A 3 35.57 -16.67 -25.25
CA GLN A 3 34.34 -16.04 -24.78
C GLN A 3 33.15 -16.72 -25.48
N PRO A 4 32.11 -17.16 -24.75
CA PRO A 4 30.97 -17.81 -25.37
C PRO A 4 30.27 -16.83 -26.31
N SER A 5 29.89 -17.34 -27.49
CA SER A 5 29.12 -16.61 -28.49
C SER A 5 27.86 -15.98 -27.86
N PRO A 6 27.50 -14.73 -28.20
CA PRO A 6 26.24 -14.13 -27.74
C PRO A 6 24.99 -14.87 -28.24
N PHE A 7 25.17 -15.86 -29.12
CA PHE A 7 24.12 -16.73 -29.66
C PHE A 7 24.13 -18.16 -29.07
N SER A 8 24.87 -18.43 -27.99
CA SER A 8 24.79 -19.73 -27.34
C SER A 8 23.39 -19.92 -26.74
N HIS A 9 22.62 -20.85 -27.29
CA HIS A 9 21.42 -21.33 -26.61
C HIS A 9 21.82 -21.82 -25.22
N GLY A 10 21.06 -21.43 -24.19
CA GLY A 10 21.28 -21.91 -22.83
C GLY A 10 21.22 -23.44 -22.75
N PRO A 11 21.59 -24.03 -21.61
CA PRO A 11 21.58 -25.49 -21.45
C PRO A 11 20.21 -26.08 -21.82
N GLY A 12 20.22 -27.23 -22.50
CA GLY A 12 19.00 -27.97 -22.81
C GLY A 12 18.27 -28.40 -21.53
N LEU A 13 16.96 -28.66 -21.61
CA LEU A 13 16.16 -29.05 -20.43
C LEU A 13 16.72 -30.28 -19.70
N LYS A 14 17.35 -31.22 -20.43
CA LYS A 14 18.00 -32.42 -19.88
C LYS A 14 19.34 -32.13 -19.17
N GLU A 15 19.92 -30.97 -19.46
CA GLU A 15 21.19 -30.47 -18.88
C GLU A 15 20.93 -29.58 -17.66
N LEU A 16 19.65 -29.27 -17.37
CA LEU A 16 19.25 -28.63 -16.12
C LEU A 16 19.27 -29.67 -15.01
N HIS A 17 20.35 -29.68 -14.24
CA HIS A 17 20.39 -30.43 -13.00
C HIS A 17 19.55 -29.72 -11.93
N PRO A 18 18.92 -30.46 -10.99
CA PRO A 18 18.40 -29.89 -9.74
C PRO A 18 19.60 -29.46 -8.87
N ALA A 19 20.33 -28.45 -9.31
CA ALA A 19 21.52 -27.97 -8.65
C ALA A 19 21.13 -26.85 -7.68
N GLY A 20 20.55 -27.23 -6.53
CA GLY A 20 20.36 -26.32 -5.40
C GLY A 20 19.35 -26.82 -4.37
N LEU A 21 19.58 -26.42 -3.11
CA LEU A 21 18.97 -26.80 -1.82
C LEU A 21 17.42 -26.70 -1.70
N ARG A 22 16.64 -26.75 -2.78
CA ARG A 22 15.20 -26.44 -2.74
C ARG A 22 14.34 -27.64 -3.19
N PRO A 23 13.87 -28.48 -2.25
CA PRO A 23 13.23 -29.77 -2.56
C PRO A 23 11.88 -29.67 -3.30
N HIS A 24 11.31 -28.48 -3.46
CA HIS A 24 9.97 -28.28 -4.03
C HIS A 24 9.93 -27.72 -5.47
N PHE A 25 11.08 -27.46 -6.10
CA PHE A 25 11.11 -26.90 -7.46
C PHE A 25 11.59 -27.90 -8.50
N SER A 26 10.97 -27.83 -9.68
CA SER A 26 11.48 -28.49 -10.87
C SER A 26 12.83 -27.87 -11.28
N PRO A 27 13.71 -28.61 -12.00
CA PRO A 27 14.97 -28.06 -12.48
C PRO A 27 14.81 -26.79 -13.34
N LEU A 28 13.71 -26.68 -14.09
CA LEU A 28 13.40 -25.48 -14.86
C LEU A 28 13.04 -24.29 -13.97
N GLN A 29 12.24 -24.52 -12.92
CA GLN A 29 11.93 -23.48 -11.93
C GLN A 29 13.21 -23.03 -11.24
N HIS A 30 14.07 -23.97 -10.81
CA HIS A 30 15.36 -23.66 -10.20
C HIS A 30 16.22 -22.76 -11.11
N ARG A 31 16.38 -23.18 -12.37
CA ARG A 31 17.13 -22.41 -13.37
C ARG A 31 16.54 -21.02 -13.60
N PHE A 32 15.22 -20.90 -13.73
CA PHE A 32 14.54 -19.62 -13.93
C PHE A 32 14.81 -18.67 -12.76
N TYR A 33 14.65 -19.16 -11.52
CA TYR A 33 14.99 -18.39 -10.32
C TYR A 33 16.45 -17.94 -10.31
N GLU A 34 17.35 -18.88 -10.53
CA GLU A 34 18.78 -18.64 -10.58
C GLU A 34 19.23 -17.78 -11.75
N THR A 35 18.40 -17.39 -12.70
CA THR A 35 18.86 -16.58 -13.85
C THR A 35 18.12 -15.26 -13.97
N HIS A 36 16.86 -15.21 -13.55
CA HIS A 36 15.99 -14.05 -13.75
C HIS A 36 15.59 -13.37 -12.44
N LEU A 37 15.81 -14.03 -11.28
CA LEU A 37 15.35 -13.55 -9.98
C LEU A 37 16.47 -13.46 -8.92
N ARG A 38 17.75 -13.61 -9.36
CA ARG A 38 18.98 -13.74 -8.55
C ARG A 38 19.13 -12.78 -7.37
N GLU A 39 18.58 -11.56 -7.45
CA GLU A 39 18.90 -10.48 -6.51
C GLU A 39 17.69 -9.93 -5.74
N LYS A 40 16.45 -10.34 -6.06
CA LYS A 40 15.25 -9.58 -5.61
C LYS A 40 14.27 -10.34 -4.72
N SER A 41 14.40 -11.67 -4.60
CA SER A 41 13.58 -12.46 -3.68
C SER A 41 14.09 -13.90 -3.56
N HIS A 42 13.98 -14.50 -2.38
CA HIS A 42 14.15 -15.96 -2.26
C HIS A 42 13.01 -16.63 -3.04
N PRO A 43 13.23 -17.72 -3.77
CA PRO A 43 12.19 -18.37 -4.57
C PRO A 43 10.98 -18.88 -3.77
N GLU A 44 11.21 -19.27 -2.53
CA GLU A 44 10.14 -19.60 -1.60
C GLU A 44 9.28 -18.36 -1.28
N HIS A 45 9.88 -17.16 -1.34
CA HIS A 45 9.15 -15.91 -1.19
C HIS A 45 8.19 -15.62 -2.34
N LEU A 46 8.44 -16.16 -3.52
CA LEU A 46 7.56 -15.99 -4.67
C LEU A 46 6.42 -17.01 -4.71
N LEU A 47 6.57 -18.16 -4.04
CA LEU A 47 5.64 -19.28 -4.14
C LEU A 47 4.83 -19.52 -2.86
N TYR A 48 5.41 -19.26 -1.69
CA TYR A 48 4.82 -19.62 -0.40
C TYR A 48 4.45 -18.41 0.48
N HIS A 49 4.85 -17.20 0.09
CA HIS A 49 4.50 -15.98 0.84
C HIS A 49 2.99 -15.76 0.93
N GLY A 50 2.54 -15.47 2.15
CA GLY A 50 1.15 -15.25 2.53
C GLY A 50 0.97 -14.02 3.42
N LEU A 51 -0.27 -13.80 3.85
CA LEU A 51 -0.63 -12.65 4.69
C LEU A 51 0.21 -12.53 5.98
N ARG A 52 0.61 -13.67 6.54
CA ARG A 52 1.46 -13.75 7.75
C ARG A 52 2.88 -13.21 7.59
N GLU A 53 3.30 -12.88 6.37
CA GLU A 53 4.66 -12.39 6.08
C GLU A 53 4.67 -10.89 5.74
N LEU A 54 3.52 -10.23 5.83
CA LEU A 54 3.42 -8.79 5.63
C LEU A 54 4.12 -8.05 6.78
N PRO A 55 5.00 -7.09 6.48
CA PRO A 55 5.73 -6.35 7.52
C PRO A 55 4.80 -5.45 8.33
N SER A 56 5.16 -5.23 9.59
CA SER A 56 4.45 -4.32 10.48
C SER A 56 4.51 -2.87 9.95
N PRO A 57 3.39 -2.12 10.01
CA PRO A 57 3.40 -0.71 9.65
C PRO A 57 4.28 0.13 10.60
N PHE A 58 4.51 -0.33 11.83
CA PHE A 58 5.31 0.38 12.84
C PHE A 58 6.82 0.40 12.54
N LEU A 59 7.26 -0.23 11.44
CA LEU A 59 8.61 -0.11 10.90
C LEU A 59 8.79 1.14 10.02
N LEU A 60 7.70 1.82 9.63
CA LEU A 60 7.75 3.06 8.86
C LEU A 60 8.05 4.25 9.81
N PRO A 61 9.01 5.13 9.46
CA PRO A 61 9.25 6.36 10.21
C PRO A 61 8.00 7.23 10.31
N ASP A 62 7.91 7.99 11.40
CA ASP A 62 6.81 8.90 11.76
C ASP A 62 5.40 8.29 11.79
N LEU A 63 5.22 7.02 11.49
CA LEU A 63 3.89 6.41 11.48
C LEU A 63 3.25 6.40 12.86
N GLU A 64 4.01 6.10 13.92
CA GLU A 64 3.54 6.13 15.30
C GLU A 64 3.09 7.54 15.74
N PRO A 65 3.93 8.59 15.68
CA PRO A 65 3.50 9.93 16.09
C PRO A 65 2.43 10.53 15.16
N ALA A 66 2.42 10.21 13.86
CA ALA A 66 1.34 10.60 12.95
C ALA A 66 0.00 9.95 13.32
N LEU A 67 0.02 8.68 13.75
CA LEU A 67 -1.17 7.97 14.20
C LEU A 67 -1.72 8.59 15.49
N ASP A 68 -0.86 8.93 16.44
CA ASP A 68 -1.26 9.59 17.69
C ASP A 68 -1.89 10.96 17.41
N LEU A 69 -1.28 11.76 16.51
CA LEU A 69 -1.84 13.03 16.07
C LEU A 69 -3.23 12.84 15.42
N LEU A 70 -3.36 11.89 14.49
CA LEU A 70 -4.64 11.63 13.82
C LEU A 70 -5.73 11.28 14.83
N LYS A 71 -5.43 10.40 15.80
CA LYS A 71 -6.38 10.02 16.86
C LYS A 71 -6.80 11.20 17.72
N GLU A 72 -5.84 12.04 18.13
CA GLU A 72 -6.13 13.26 18.89
C GLU A 72 -7.09 14.16 18.10
N PHE A 73 -6.83 14.34 16.80
CA PHE A 73 -7.62 15.22 15.94
C PHE A 73 -9.00 14.64 15.65
N ILE A 74 -9.12 13.31 15.53
CA ILE A 74 -10.41 12.63 15.44
C ILE A 74 -11.21 12.82 16.73
N GLN A 75 -10.60 12.60 17.89
CA GLN A 75 -11.26 12.75 19.20
C GLN A 75 -11.74 14.18 19.45
N LYS A 76 -10.97 15.17 18.98
CA LYS A 76 -11.31 16.60 19.10
C LYS A 76 -12.16 17.12 17.94
N GLU A 77 -12.64 16.25 17.05
CA GLU A 77 -13.46 16.58 15.88
C GLU A 77 -12.87 17.72 15.03
N LYS A 78 -11.54 17.73 14.91
CA LYS A 78 -10.78 18.74 14.16
C LYS A 78 -11.06 18.67 12.67
N LYS A 79 -10.89 19.79 11.97
CA LYS A 79 -11.04 19.85 10.50
C LYS A 79 -9.86 19.14 9.84
N ILE A 80 -10.14 18.07 9.07
CA ILE A 80 -9.15 17.27 8.35
C ILE A 80 -9.33 17.46 6.84
N LEU A 81 -8.25 17.77 6.14
CA LEU A 81 -8.19 17.77 4.68
C LEU A 81 -7.31 16.61 4.21
N LEU A 82 -7.88 15.66 3.47
CA LEU A 82 -7.12 14.71 2.65
C LEU A 82 -6.93 15.28 1.26
N PHE A 83 -5.68 15.32 0.79
CA PHE A 83 -5.35 15.81 -0.54
C PHE A 83 -4.43 14.81 -1.24
N GLY A 84 -4.94 14.09 -2.23
CA GLY A 84 -4.15 13.13 -3.00
C GLY A 84 -3.77 13.55 -4.40
N ASP A 85 -2.84 12.83 -5.00
CA ASP A 85 -2.49 13.05 -6.40
C ASP A 85 -3.62 12.62 -7.37
N ARG A 86 -3.52 13.07 -8.62
CA ARG A 86 -4.52 12.87 -9.67
C ARG A 86 -4.45 11.53 -10.38
N ASP A 87 -3.37 10.81 -10.17
CA ASP A 87 -3.17 9.52 -10.79
C ASP A 87 -3.92 8.40 -10.04
N CYS A 88 -3.77 7.17 -10.49
CA CYS A 88 -4.47 6.04 -9.92
C CYS A 88 -4.02 5.73 -8.50
N ASP A 89 -2.74 5.92 -8.15
CA ASP A 89 -2.26 5.66 -6.80
C ASP A 89 -2.70 6.76 -5.83
N GLY A 90 -2.61 8.02 -6.22
CA GLY A 90 -3.17 9.15 -5.48
C GLY A 90 -4.69 9.05 -5.26
N VAL A 91 -5.45 8.71 -6.30
CA VAL A 91 -6.91 8.50 -6.19
C VAL A 91 -7.25 7.28 -5.33
N SER A 92 -6.52 6.18 -5.48
CA SER A 92 -6.76 4.94 -4.71
C SER A 92 -6.43 5.12 -3.24
N SER A 93 -5.29 5.72 -2.91
CA SER A 93 -4.88 6.03 -1.54
C SER A 93 -5.83 7.02 -0.86
N THR A 94 -6.29 8.06 -1.58
CA THR A 94 -7.30 9.01 -1.08
C THR A 94 -8.64 8.35 -0.82
N SER A 95 -9.07 7.46 -1.71
CA SER A 95 -10.32 6.71 -1.55
C SER A 95 -10.24 5.71 -0.39
N LEU A 96 -9.09 5.04 -0.21
CA LEU A 96 -8.82 4.16 0.92
C LEU A 96 -8.96 4.91 2.24
N LEU A 97 -8.09 5.90 2.47
CA LEU A 97 -8.04 6.63 3.74
C LEU A 97 -9.30 7.46 3.95
N GLY A 98 -9.86 8.06 2.90
CA GLY A 98 -11.10 8.83 2.94
C GLY A 98 -12.31 7.99 3.34
N SER A 99 -12.49 6.81 2.73
CA SER A 99 -13.57 5.88 3.11
C SER A 99 -13.44 5.38 4.55
N PHE A 100 -12.21 5.22 5.05
CA PHE A 100 -11.94 4.86 6.43
C PHE A 100 -12.27 6.02 7.39
N LEU A 101 -11.75 7.22 7.13
CA LEU A 101 -11.96 8.39 7.97
C LEU A 101 -13.43 8.81 8.04
N LYS A 102 -14.19 8.72 6.94
CA LYS A 102 -15.65 8.96 6.94
C LYS A 102 -16.40 8.12 7.98
N LYS A 103 -15.92 6.90 8.28
CA LYS A 103 -16.56 6.00 9.25
C LYS A 103 -16.28 6.39 10.69
N ILE A 104 -15.07 6.89 10.97
CA ILE A 104 -14.56 7.06 12.34
C ILE A 104 -14.48 8.53 12.79
N HIS A 105 -14.41 9.49 11.87
CA HIS A 105 -14.35 10.90 12.17
C HIS A 105 -15.73 11.54 12.07
N ARG A 106 -16.08 12.37 13.06
CA ARG A 106 -17.37 13.09 13.12
C ARG A 106 -17.26 14.59 12.84
N GLY A 107 -16.04 15.13 12.85
CA GLY A 107 -15.76 16.51 12.47
C GLY A 107 -15.77 16.72 10.95
N GLU A 108 -15.31 17.90 10.53
CA GLU A 108 -15.27 18.28 9.13
C GLU A 108 -14.13 17.56 8.39
N LEU A 109 -14.50 16.64 7.48
CA LEU A 109 -13.59 15.92 6.61
C LEU A 109 -13.76 16.38 5.15
N ILE A 110 -12.70 16.94 4.57
CA ILE A 110 -12.66 17.35 3.18
C ILE A 110 -11.74 16.40 2.42
N LEU A 111 -12.21 15.87 1.30
CA LEU A 111 -11.45 14.98 0.42
C LEU A 111 -11.24 15.69 -0.92
N LYS A 112 -10.00 15.78 -1.37
CA LYS A 112 -9.62 16.36 -2.65
C LYS A 112 -8.55 15.52 -3.32
N THR A 113 -8.57 15.50 -4.63
CA THR A 113 -7.44 15.07 -5.46
C THR A 113 -6.99 16.25 -6.34
N SER A 114 -5.75 16.22 -6.78
CA SER A 114 -5.19 17.25 -7.65
C SER A 114 -5.77 17.14 -9.07
N ASN A 115 -5.56 18.19 -9.84
CA ASN A 115 -5.90 18.37 -11.24
C ASN A 115 -4.63 18.86 -11.97
N GLU A 116 -4.74 19.22 -13.26
CA GLU A 116 -3.58 19.75 -14.00
C GLU A 116 -3.04 21.07 -13.44
N GLU A 117 -3.90 21.89 -12.83
CA GLU A 117 -3.58 23.24 -12.36
C GLU A 117 -2.98 23.27 -10.95
N ASP A 118 -3.22 22.23 -10.14
CA ASP A 118 -2.87 22.18 -8.71
C ASP A 118 -2.14 20.90 -8.31
N TYR A 119 -1.31 20.37 -9.23
CA TYR A 119 -0.42 19.25 -8.95
C TYR A 119 0.64 19.59 -7.90
N GLY A 120 0.78 18.70 -6.90
CA GLY A 120 1.61 18.95 -5.72
C GLY A 120 1.15 20.18 -4.92
N LEU A 121 1.97 20.68 -4.00
CA LEU A 121 1.71 21.96 -3.32
C LEU A 121 2.16 23.15 -4.18
N CYS A 122 1.67 23.26 -5.41
CA CYS A 122 1.86 24.46 -6.22
C CYS A 122 1.12 25.67 -5.60
N PRO A 123 1.32 26.92 -6.09
CA PRO A 123 0.64 28.09 -5.54
C PRO A 123 -0.89 27.97 -5.47
N ALA A 124 -1.53 27.41 -6.50
CA ALA A 124 -2.99 27.23 -6.52
C ALA A 124 -3.47 26.22 -5.46
N ALA A 125 -2.75 25.11 -5.30
CA ALA A 125 -3.02 24.12 -4.25
C ALA A 125 -2.82 24.72 -2.85
N LEU A 126 -1.75 25.50 -2.67
CA LEU A 126 -1.43 26.13 -1.41
C LEU A 126 -2.49 27.18 -1.00
N ASP A 127 -2.94 27.99 -1.95
CA ASP A 127 -4.02 28.97 -1.73
C ASP A 127 -5.34 28.27 -1.39
N PHE A 128 -5.63 27.12 -2.00
CA PHE A 128 -6.75 26.28 -1.62
C PHE A 128 -6.63 25.84 -0.15
N VAL A 129 -5.50 25.25 0.25
CA VAL A 129 -5.29 24.78 1.62
C VAL A 129 -5.40 25.93 2.63
N LYS A 130 -4.77 27.07 2.36
CA LYS A 130 -4.83 28.27 3.23
C LYS A 130 -6.25 28.81 3.38
N ARG A 131 -7.06 28.77 2.31
CA ARG A 131 -8.47 29.18 2.34
C ARG A 131 -9.34 28.23 3.16
N ILE A 132 -9.13 26.92 3.02
CA ILE A 132 -9.84 25.90 3.81
C ILE A 132 -9.45 25.96 5.29
N LYS A 133 -8.17 26.23 5.54
CA LYS A 133 -7.54 26.32 6.87
C LYS A 133 -7.85 25.08 7.72
N PRO A 134 -7.45 23.86 7.27
CA PRO A 134 -7.64 22.64 8.06
C PRO A 134 -6.77 22.69 9.32
N ASP A 135 -7.19 22.01 10.39
CA ASP A 135 -6.30 21.76 11.53
C ASP A 135 -5.20 20.76 11.09
N LEU A 136 -5.58 19.75 10.30
CA LEU A 136 -4.69 18.71 9.78
C LEU A 136 -4.84 18.55 8.26
N LEU A 137 -3.73 18.71 7.54
CA LEU A 137 -3.57 18.30 6.15
C LEU A 137 -2.89 16.92 6.11
N ILE A 138 -3.47 15.99 5.38
CA ILE A 138 -2.81 14.73 5.01
C ILE A 138 -2.65 14.70 3.50
N THR A 139 -1.41 14.74 3.01
CA THR A 139 -1.12 14.58 1.58
C THR A 139 -0.86 13.12 1.25
N LEU A 140 -1.33 12.71 0.08
CA LEU A 140 -1.24 11.34 -0.40
C LEU A 140 -0.60 11.36 -1.79
N ASP A 141 0.55 10.70 -1.92
CA ASP A 141 1.26 10.53 -3.19
C ASP A 141 1.91 11.80 -3.74
N PHE A 142 2.07 12.79 -2.85
CA PHE A 142 2.92 13.95 -3.04
C PHE A 142 3.21 14.60 -1.69
N GLY A 143 4.14 15.57 -1.69
CA GLY A 143 4.48 16.38 -0.52
C GLY A 143 5.95 16.24 -0.12
N THR A 144 6.59 15.12 -0.41
CA THR A 144 7.99 14.85 -0.04
C THR A 144 8.95 15.93 -0.52
N THR A 145 8.75 16.45 -1.74
CA THR A 145 9.59 17.49 -2.33
C THR A 145 9.12 18.93 -2.02
N ASN A 146 7.94 19.10 -1.41
CA ASN A 146 7.29 20.40 -1.18
C ASN A 146 7.68 21.04 0.18
N HIS A 147 8.94 20.91 0.58
CA HIS A 147 9.44 21.34 1.89
C HIS A 147 9.11 22.81 2.22
N ILE A 148 9.32 23.74 1.28
CA ILE A 148 9.04 25.17 1.49
C ILE A 148 7.55 25.40 1.79
N GLN A 149 6.66 24.79 1.02
CA GLN A 149 5.22 24.99 1.17
C GLN A 149 4.67 24.34 2.43
N ILE A 150 5.21 23.17 2.80
CA ILE A 150 4.84 22.50 4.05
C ILE A 150 5.29 23.33 5.26
N ASP A 151 6.52 23.86 5.26
CA ASP A 151 7.00 24.74 6.33
C ASP A 151 6.11 25.99 6.46
N GLU A 152 5.68 26.56 5.34
CA GLU A 152 4.77 27.71 5.33
C GLU A 152 3.42 27.35 5.97
N LEU A 153 2.83 26.20 5.63
CA LEU A 153 1.60 25.72 6.24
C LEU A 153 1.76 25.46 7.74
N ALA A 154 2.87 24.85 8.14
CA ALA A 154 3.20 24.61 9.55
C ALA A 154 3.31 25.93 10.34
N SER A 155 3.94 26.96 9.75
CA SER A 155 4.11 28.28 10.38
C SER A 155 2.80 29.00 10.70
N ILE A 156 1.73 28.70 9.95
CA ILE A 156 0.39 29.24 10.18
C ILE A 156 -0.51 28.32 11.02
N GLY A 157 0.08 27.26 11.60
CA GLY A 157 -0.56 26.37 12.56
C GLY A 157 -1.25 25.14 11.97
N ILE A 158 -1.08 24.87 10.68
CA ILE A 158 -1.65 23.66 10.03
C ILE A 158 -0.69 22.50 10.28
N LYS A 159 -1.17 21.42 10.90
CA LYS A 159 -0.37 20.19 11.02
C LYS A 159 -0.40 19.42 9.72
N VAL A 160 0.73 18.81 9.36
CA VAL A 160 0.89 18.10 8.08
C VAL A 160 1.37 16.67 8.34
N ILE A 161 0.67 15.71 7.75
CA ILE A 161 1.13 14.32 7.58
C ILE A 161 1.30 14.09 6.07
N VAL A 162 2.41 13.50 5.68
CA VAL A 162 2.70 13.14 4.27
C VAL A 162 2.85 11.63 4.18
N LEU A 163 2.03 10.97 3.36
CA LEU A 163 2.25 9.58 2.94
C LEU A 163 2.69 9.62 1.48
N ASP A 164 3.93 9.22 1.24
CA ASP A 164 4.55 9.36 -0.08
C ASP A 164 5.71 8.38 -0.23
N HIS A 165 6.00 7.97 -1.46
CA HIS A 165 7.00 6.97 -1.81
C HIS A 165 7.98 7.48 -2.90
N HIS A 166 7.88 8.75 -3.27
CA HIS A 166 8.85 9.42 -4.13
C HIS A 166 10.24 9.55 -3.48
N GLU A 167 11.22 9.98 -4.27
CA GLU A 167 12.59 10.18 -3.78
C GLU A 167 12.65 11.26 -2.69
N ILE A 168 13.39 10.95 -1.62
CA ILE A 168 13.52 11.83 -0.46
C ILE A 168 14.55 12.93 -0.78
N PRO A 169 14.19 14.22 -0.68
CA PRO A 169 15.14 15.32 -0.82
C PRO A 169 16.13 15.36 0.36
N GLU A 170 17.19 16.16 0.23
CA GLU A 170 18.20 16.33 1.29
C GLU A 170 17.61 16.82 2.62
N ARG A 171 16.52 17.60 2.54
CA ARG A 171 15.81 18.16 3.71
C ARG A 171 14.38 17.66 3.77
N ILE A 172 14.03 17.01 4.88
CA ILE A 172 12.65 16.64 5.21
C ILE A 172 11.88 17.89 5.70
N PRO A 173 10.63 18.12 5.25
CA PRO A 173 9.80 19.23 5.73
C PRO A 173 9.46 19.14 7.22
N ASP A 174 9.00 20.23 7.84
CA ASP A 174 8.42 20.20 9.20
C ASP A 174 7.02 19.53 9.20
N CYS A 175 7.02 18.21 9.04
CA CYS A 175 5.82 17.36 8.99
C CYS A 175 6.13 15.94 9.48
N TYR A 176 5.08 15.16 9.69
CA TYR A 176 5.23 13.70 9.84
C TYR A 176 5.30 13.07 8.45
N LEU A 177 6.49 12.62 8.02
CA LEU A 177 6.70 12.02 6.70
C LEU A 177 6.76 10.49 6.80
N ILE A 178 5.68 9.81 6.42
CA ILE A 178 5.61 8.36 6.35
C ILE A 178 6.04 7.93 4.95
N SER A 179 7.31 7.50 4.85
CA SER A 179 7.87 7.01 3.59
C SER A 179 8.89 5.90 3.84
N PRO A 180 8.87 4.81 3.05
CA PRO A 180 9.78 3.70 3.24
C PRO A 180 11.20 4.04 2.73
N LYS A 181 11.36 5.09 1.93
CA LYS A 181 12.62 5.53 1.32
C LYS A 181 13.45 6.48 2.20
N ARG A 182 12.95 6.85 3.38
CA ARG A 182 13.72 7.67 4.32
C ARG A 182 14.97 6.92 4.76
N SER A 183 16.05 7.66 4.99
CA SER A 183 17.33 7.08 5.43
C SER A 183 17.27 6.41 6.80
N ASP A 184 16.32 6.80 7.66
CA ASP A 184 16.06 6.21 8.97
C ASP A 184 14.98 5.10 8.94
N SER A 185 14.45 4.77 7.75
CA SER A 185 13.47 3.70 7.58
C SER A 185 14.10 2.33 7.79
N ILE A 186 13.49 1.52 8.66
CA ILE A 186 13.79 0.10 8.83
C ILE A 186 12.75 -0.79 8.12
N TYR A 187 11.87 -0.18 7.31
CA TYR A 187 10.86 -0.90 6.56
C TYR A 187 11.52 -1.71 5.43
N PRO A 188 11.22 -3.02 5.28
CA PRO A 188 12.03 -3.92 4.47
C PRO A 188 11.89 -3.74 2.95
N ASN A 189 10.94 -2.94 2.48
CA ASN A 189 10.69 -2.74 1.06
C ASN A 189 10.40 -1.28 0.75
N GLU A 190 11.38 -0.64 0.10
CA GLU A 190 11.31 0.75 -0.35
C GLU A 190 10.37 0.97 -1.55
N LYS A 191 9.99 -0.10 -2.24
CA LYS A 191 9.22 -0.04 -3.50
C LYS A 191 7.77 -0.43 -3.29
N ILE A 192 7.10 0.26 -2.38
CA ILE A 192 5.65 0.24 -2.23
C ILE A 192 5.07 1.57 -2.69
N CYS A 193 3.85 1.55 -3.19
CA CYS A 193 3.14 2.77 -3.60
C CYS A 193 2.39 3.39 -2.40
N THR A 194 1.89 4.60 -2.57
CA THR A 194 1.13 5.33 -1.55
C THR A 194 -0.16 4.61 -1.16
N SER A 195 -0.86 3.91 -2.06
CA SER A 195 -2.03 3.12 -1.67
C SER A 195 -1.70 2.01 -0.67
N VAL A 196 -0.48 1.44 -0.74
CA VAL A 196 0.02 0.50 0.27
C VAL A 196 0.36 1.23 1.57
N LEU A 197 0.93 2.44 1.52
CA LEU A 197 1.13 3.26 2.72
C LEU A 197 -0.18 3.60 3.42
N ALA A 198 -1.22 3.97 2.68
CA ALA A 198 -2.56 4.21 3.20
C ALA A 198 -3.14 2.94 3.85
N LEU A 199 -2.99 1.78 3.21
CA LEU A 199 -3.36 0.48 3.78
C LEU A 199 -2.60 0.20 5.09
N LYS A 200 -1.31 0.51 5.16
CA LYS A 200 -0.47 0.34 6.36
C LYS A 200 -0.88 1.29 7.48
N PHE A 201 -1.27 2.52 7.14
CA PHE A 201 -1.76 3.49 8.12
C PHE A 201 -3.12 3.07 8.70
N ILE A 202 -4.03 2.54 7.87
CA ILE A 202 -5.29 1.93 8.32
C ILE A 202 -5.00 0.70 9.19
N GLN A 203 -4.05 -0.16 8.79
CA GLN A 203 -3.62 -1.33 9.57
C GLN A 203 -3.14 -0.93 10.97
N ALA A 204 -2.31 0.12 11.06
CA ALA A 204 -1.80 0.63 12.32
C ALA A 204 -2.92 1.19 13.21
N TYR A 205 -3.86 1.95 12.63
CA TYR A 205 -5.03 2.44 13.36
C TYR A 205 -5.86 1.28 13.93
N LEU A 206 -6.21 0.29 13.09
CA LEU A 206 -6.98 -0.88 13.51
C LEU A 206 -6.27 -1.66 14.61
N TYR A 207 -4.98 -1.97 14.42
CA TYR A 207 -4.19 -2.68 15.44
C TYR A 207 -4.10 -1.91 16.75
N SER A 208 -4.07 -0.58 16.69
CA SER A 208 -3.99 0.25 17.88
C SER A 208 -5.27 0.32 18.72
N SER A 209 -6.36 -0.29 18.25
CA SER A 209 -7.59 -0.50 19.02
C SER A 209 -7.63 -1.87 19.73
N LEU A 210 -6.66 -2.74 19.48
CA LEU A 210 -6.57 -4.07 20.08
C LEU A 210 -5.92 -4.00 21.46
N GLU A 211 -6.27 -4.94 22.34
CA GLU A 211 -5.64 -5.10 23.66
C GLU A 211 -4.14 -5.37 23.55
N GLU A 212 -3.73 -6.00 22.44
CA GLU A 212 -2.36 -6.28 22.06
C GLU A 212 -1.47 -5.07 21.80
N TYR A 213 -2.03 -3.89 21.53
CA TYR A 213 -1.27 -2.76 21.01
C TYR A 213 -0.05 -2.35 21.86
N ASN A 214 -0.16 -2.50 23.18
CA ASN A 214 0.89 -2.17 24.14
C ASN A 214 1.55 -3.40 24.77
N ARG A 215 1.29 -4.60 24.25
CA ARG A 215 1.87 -5.84 24.76
C ARG A 215 3.24 -6.09 24.14
N ALA A 216 4.24 -6.24 25.00
CA ALA A 216 5.52 -6.84 24.63
C ALA A 216 5.42 -8.34 24.86
N THR A 217 5.63 -9.14 23.82
CA THR A 217 5.45 -10.59 23.86
C THR A 217 6.81 -11.27 23.71
N TRP A 218 7.09 -12.25 24.57
CA TRP A 218 8.21 -13.15 24.41
C TRP A 218 7.75 -14.53 23.97
N ILE A 219 8.40 -15.06 22.94
CA ILE A 219 8.13 -16.39 22.41
C ILE A 219 9.45 -17.13 22.31
N GLY A 220 9.54 -18.28 22.96
CA GLY A 220 10.74 -19.14 22.88
C GLY A 220 11.01 -19.63 21.47
N ASP A 221 12.28 -19.85 21.13
CA ASP A 221 12.67 -20.32 19.80
C ASP A 221 12.47 -21.83 19.59
N GLY A 222 12.08 -22.55 20.64
CA GLY A 222 11.86 -24.00 20.64
C GLY A 222 13.14 -24.84 20.67
N ASN A 223 14.32 -24.22 20.61
CA ASN A 223 15.62 -24.89 20.62
C ASN A 223 16.29 -24.82 22.00
N SER A 224 16.04 -23.76 22.77
CA SER A 224 16.51 -23.65 24.16
C SER A 224 15.42 -23.14 25.11
N LEU A 225 15.67 -23.30 26.41
CA LEU A 225 14.77 -22.80 27.46
C LEU A 225 14.88 -21.29 27.69
N PHE A 226 15.93 -20.64 27.18
CA PHE A 226 16.27 -19.26 27.52
C PHE A 226 16.33 -18.34 26.30
N SER A 227 16.37 -18.88 25.08
CA SER A 227 16.40 -18.11 23.85
C SER A 227 15.04 -17.96 23.21
N GLY A 228 14.81 -16.79 22.61
CA GLY A 228 13.53 -16.48 21.99
C GLY A 228 13.53 -15.13 21.28
N PHE A 229 12.31 -14.67 21.02
CA PHE A 229 12.01 -13.45 20.29
C PHE A 229 11.19 -12.52 21.18
N LEU A 230 11.67 -11.30 21.39
CA LEU A 230 10.89 -10.21 21.97
C LEU A 230 10.23 -9.43 20.84
N ILE A 231 8.90 -9.49 20.78
CA ILE A 231 8.09 -8.87 19.73
C ILE A 231 7.21 -7.79 20.35
N TYR A 232 7.17 -6.61 19.72
CA TYR A 232 6.34 -5.49 20.15
C TYR A 232 5.76 -4.77 18.94
N ARG A 233 4.43 -4.70 18.83
CA ARG A 233 3.72 -4.10 17.68
C ARG A 233 4.20 -4.66 16.33
N GLY A 234 4.42 -5.98 16.28
CA GLY A 234 4.96 -6.67 15.10
C GLY A 234 6.39 -6.29 14.70
N LYS A 235 7.15 -5.64 15.59
CA LYS A 235 8.59 -5.41 15.46
C LYS A 235 9.35 -6.46 16.25
N LEU A 236 10.41 -7.02 15.67
CA LEU A 236 11.38 -7.83 16.42
C LEU A 236 12.30 -6.88 17.19
N LEU A 237 12.08 -6.71 18.49
CA LEU A 237 12.91 -5.86 19.34
C LEU A 237 14.22 -6.55 19.72
N PHE A 238 14.17 -7.87 19.95
CA PHE A 238 15.33 -8.64 20.36
C PHE A 238 15.19 -10.11 19.98
N GLN A 239 16.31 -10.74 19.65
CA GLN A 239 16.44 -12.19 19.50
C GLN A 239 17.70 -12.63 20.24
N GLY A 240 17.56 -13.60 21.15
CA GLY A 240 18.66 -14.07 21.99
C GLY A 240 18.18 -14.50 23.36
N ASP A 241 19.02 -14.30 24.37
CA ASP A 241 18.75 -14.69 25.76
C ASP A 241 17.68 -13.80 26.44
N ARG A 242 16.78 -14.43 27.20
CA ARG A 242 15.68 -13.77 27.89
C ARG A 242 16.14 -12.71 28.91
N GLN A 243 17.17 -13.00 29.71
CA GLN A 243 17.64 -12.06 30.73
C GLN A 243 18.27 -10.82 30.08
N GLU A 244 18.94 -11.00 28.94
CA GLU A 244 19.47 -9.88 28.17
C GLU A 244 18.35 -8.97 27.67
N ALA A 245 17.25 -9.53 27.17
CA ALA A 245 16.08 -8.77 26.75
C ALA A 245 15.47 -7.95 27.90
N GLU A 246 15.26 -8.57 29.07
CA GLU A 246 14.73 -7.90 30.26
C GLU A 246 15.63 -6.75 30.76
N SER A 247 16.95 -6.92 30.64
CA SER A 247 17.91 -5.88 31.03
C SER A 247 17.92 -4.69 30.07
N LYS A 248 17.66 -4.93 28.76
CA LYS A 248 17.72 -3.90 27.71
C LYS A 248 16.41 -3.13 27.55
N PHE A 249 15.27 -3.77 27.78
CA PHE A 249 13.97 -3.20 27.50
C PHE A 249 13.14 -3.08 28.77
N SER A 250 12.81 -1.84 29.16
CA SER A 250 11.92 -1.55 30.30
C SER A 250 10.45 -1.73 29.93
N LEU A 251 10.08 -2.94 29.49
CA LEU A 251 8.71 -3.30 29.10
C LEU A 251 8.17 -4.40 30.02
N THR A 252 6.87 -4.40 30.27
CA THR A 252 6.20 -5.54 30.89
C THR A 252 6.05 -6.63 29.83
N ILE A 253 6.90 -7.66 29.90
CA ILE A 253 6.92 -8.75 28.92
C ILE A 253 5.94 -9.85 29.34
N GLN A 254 5.13 -10.30 28.39
CA GLN A 254 4.22 -11.45 28.54
C GLN A 254 4.73 -12.63 27.73
N ASP A 255 4.78 -13.81 28.34
CA ASP A 255 5.23 -15.03 27.69
C ASP A 255 4.08 -15.73 26.95
N GLU A 256 4.36 -16.13 25.71
CA GLU A 256 3.42 -16.85 24.84
C GLU A 256 4.08 -18.12 24.29
N SER A 257 3.29 -19.18 24.16
CA SER A 257 3.75 -20.45 23.59
C SER A 257 3.28 -20.55 22.14
N TYR A 258 4.20 -20.34 21.20
CA TYR A 258 3.91 -20.40 19.78
C TYR A 258 5.07 -21.02 18.99
N SER A 259 4.77 -21.71 17.89
CA SER A 259 5.77 -22.29 16.99
C SER A 259 5.67 -21.64 15.63
N PHE A 260 6.75 -20.95 15.23
CA PHE A 260 6.82 -20.22 13.97
C PHE A 260 7.05 -21.15 12.78
N GLN A 261 6.41 -20.82 11.67
CA GLN A 261 6.59 -21.48 10.38
C GLN A 261 7.25 -20.56 9.35
N SER A 262 7.19 -19.24 9.58
CA SER A 262 7.83 -18.22 8.75
C SER A 262 9.26 -17.95 9.22
N SER A 263 10.08 -17.50 8.28
CA SER A 263 11.39 -16.88 8.54
C SER A 263 11.30 -15.51 9.22
N TYR A 264 10.09 -14.98 9.40
CA TYR A 264 9.82 -13.68 10.05
C TYR A 264 8.87 -13.87 11.25
N PRO A 265 9.37 -14.33 12.40
CA PRO A 265 8.58 -14.57 13.61
C PRO A 265 7.70 -13.38 14.02
N GLU A 266 8.22 -12.17 13.91
CA GLU A 266 7.53 -10.93 14.27
C GLU A 266 6.31 -10.65 13.40
N ARG A 267 6.39 -10.98 12.10
CA ARG A 267 5.27 -10.78 11.15
C ARG A 267 4.22 -11.84 11.33
N GLU A 268 4.65 -13.09 11.52
CA GLU A 268 3.73 -14.20 11.75
C GLU A 268 2.96 -13.97 13.05
N TRP A 269 3.64 -13.61 14.14
CA TRP A 269 2.98 -13.27 15.40
C TRP A 269 2.01 -12.10 15.25
N PHE A 270 2.44 -11.01 14.59
CA PHE A 270 1.58 -9.85 14.36
C PHE A 270 0.30 -10.23 13.60
N TYR A 271 0.40 -11.10 12.60
CA TYR A 271 -0.76 -11.63 11.89
C TYR A 271 -1.62 -12.55 12.77
N GLN A 272 -1.02 -13.36 13.65
CA GLN A 272 -1.77 -14.17 14.62
C GLN A 272 -2.61 -13.31 15.57
N GLU A 273 -2.09 -12.16 16.01
CA GLU A 273 -2.85 -11.23 16.83
C GLU A 273 -4.07 -10.68 16.08
N PHE A 274 -3.93 -10.35 14.79
CA PHE A 274 -5.08 -9.96 13.95
C PHE A 274 -6.11 -11.09 13.77
N LEU A 275 -5.67 -12.35 13.66
CA LEU A 275 -6.57 -13.50 13.49
C LEU A 275 -7.54 -13.68 14.67
N LYS A 276 -7.19 -13.20 15.87
CA LYS A 276 -8.08 -13.19 17.03
C LYS A 276 -9.32 -12.30 16.84
N TYR A 277 -9.26 -11.35 15.90
CA TYR A 277 -10.31 -10.36 15.64
C TYR A 277 -10.80 -10.44 14.18
N PRO A 278 -11.62 -11.45 13.81
CA PRO A 278 -12.03 -11.68 12.42
C PRO A 278 -12.66 -10.46 11.73
N ALA A 279 -13.47 -9.67 12.46
CA ALA A 279 -14.10 -8.46 11.90
C ALA A 279 -13.08 -7.36 11.58
N ILE A 280 -12.04 -7.19 12.41
CA ILE A 280 -10.97 -6.23 12.18
C ILE A 280 -10.07 -6.71 11.04
N LEU A 281 -9.77 -8.01 10.99
CA LEU A 281 -9.03 -8.61 9.89
C LEU A 281 -9.80 -8.45 8.56
N GLU A 282 -11.11 -8.69 8.53
CA GLU A 282 -11.93 -8.48 7.34
C GLU A 282 -11.90 -7.02 6.90
N GLN A 283 -12.10 -6.07 7.83
CA GLN A 283 -12.01 -4.64 7.56
C GLN A 283 -10.63 -4.26 6.99
N TYR A 284 -9.55 -4.84 7.49
CA TYR A 284 -8.20 -4.63 6.94
C TYR A 284 -8.07 -5.22 5.53
N LEU A 285 -8.44 -6.48 5.34
CA LEU A 285 -8.27 -7.20 4.08
C LEU A 285 -9.09 -6.60 2.95
N GLN A 286 -10.31 -6.11 3.18
CA GLN A 286 -11.13 -5.48 2.14
C GLN A 286 -10.41 -4.32 1.44
N ASN A 287 -9.52 -3.58 2.13
CA ASN A 287 -8.74 -2.49 1.55
C ASN A 287 -7.64 -2.94 0.57
N PHE A 288 -7.41 -4.24 0.40
CA PHE A 288 -6.46 -4.76 -0.60
C PHE A 288 -6.97 -4.54 -2.03
N ASP A 289 -8.28 -4.29 -2.20
CA ASP A 289 -8.88 -3.96 -3.48
C ASP A 289 -8.20 -2.76 -4.16
N LEU A 290 -8.26 -1.57 -3.56
CA LEU A 290 -7.65 -0.36 -4.09
C LEU A 290 -6.13 -0.37 -3.91
N ALA A 291 -5.60 -0.95 -2.83
CA ALA A 291 -4.14 -1.07 -2.67
C ALA A 291 -3.50 -1.87 -3.81
N SER A 292 -4.16 -2.94 -4.27
CA SER A 292 -3.69 -3.71 -5.42
C SER A 292 -3.76 -2.94 -6.74
N ILE A 293 -4.80 -2.12 -6.93
CA ILE A 293 -4.97 -1.28 -8.13
C ILE A 293 -3.88 -0.21 -8.18
N GLY A 294 -3.63 0.50 -7.07
CA GLY A 294 -2.54 1.47 -6.96
C GLY A 294 -1.18 0.81 -7.24
N THR A 295 -0.89 -0.31 -6.57
CA THR A 295 0.38 -1.06 -6.73
C THR A 295 0.67 -1.41 -8.20
N VAL A 296 -0.32 -1.92 -8.93
CA VAL A 296 -0.13 -2.29 -10.34
C VAL A 296 -0.08 -1.07 -11.24
N SER A 297 -0.88 -0.04 -10.97
CA SER A 297 -0.95 1.16 -11.80
C SER A 297 0.31 2.01 -11.72
N ASP A 298 0.96 1.99 -10.56
CA ASP A 298 2.22 2.65 -10.29
C ASP A 298 3.44 1.76 -10.64
N MET A 299 3.20 0.63 -11.30
CA MET A 299 4.24 -0.26 -11.83
C MET A 299 5.21 -0.78 -10.75
N MET A 300 4.72 -0.94 -9.51
CA MET A 300 5.53 -1.46 -8.42
C MET A 300 5.97 -2.91 -8.72
N PRO A 301 7.19 -3.30 -8.32
CA PRO A 301 7.66 -4.66 -8.52
C PRO A 301 6.78 -5.69 -7.78
N LEU A 302 6.26 -6.69 -8.50
CA LEU A 302 5.36 -7.71 -7.96
C LEU A 302 6.11 -8.89 -7.34
N TYR A 303 6.92 -8.62 -6.32
CA TYR A 303 7.50 -9.62 -5.41
C TYR A 303 7.20 -9.24 -3.94
N GLY A 304 7.45 -10.15 -3.01
CA GLY A 304 7.26 -9.90 -1.57
C GLY A 304 5.84 -9.41 -1.24
N GLU A 305 5.77 -8.33 -0.45
CA GLU A 305 4.49 -7.79 0.02
C GLU A 305 3.59 -7.27 -1.10
N ASN A 306 4.14 -6.61 -2.14
CA ASN A 306 3.35 -6.12 -3.28
C ASN A 306 2.64 -7.28 -3.98
N ARG A 307 3.35 -8.40 -4.14
CA ARG A 307 2.77 -9.61 -4.72
C ARG A 307 1.68 -10.20 -3.84
N ILE A 308 1.87 -10.25 -2.52
CA ILE A 308 0.84 -10.72 -1.58
C ILE A 308 -0.39 -9.81 -1.71
N ILE A 309 -0.21 -8.49 -1.62
CA ILE A 309 -1.28 -7.50 -1.69
C ILE A 309 -2.04 -7.61 -3.01
N VAL A 310 -1.34 -7.67 -4.14
CA VAL A 310 -1.97 -7.80 -5.47
C VAL A 310 -2.67 -9.15 -5.64
N ARG A 311 -2.10 -10.25 -5.15
CA ARG A 311 -2.73 -11.57 -5.22
C ARG A 311 -4.03 -11.61 -4.43
N GLU A 312 -4.01 -11.15 -3.18
CA GLU A 312 -5.22 -11.15 -2.34
C GLU A 312 -6.23 -10.10 -2.81
N GLY A 313 -5.77 -8.93 -3.27
CA GLY A 313 -6.61 -7.90 -3.88
C GLY A 313 -7.36 -8.39 -5.12
N CYS A 314 -6.69 -9.14 -6.02
CA CYS A 314 -7.37 -9.79 -7.15
C CYS A 314 -8.51 -10.73 -6.70
N LYS A 315 -8.31 -11.51 -5.62
CA LYS A 315 -9.37 -12.38 -5.09
C LYS A 315 -10.55 -11.56 -4.54
N ILE A 316 -10.26 -10.48 -3.83
CA ILE A 316 -11.28 -9.58 -3.26
C ILE A 316 -12.07 -8.89 -4.37
N LEU A 317 -11.39 -8.35 -5.38
CA LEU A 317 -12.03 -7.75 -6.55
C LEU A 317 -12.92 -8.74 -7.29
N PHE A 318 -12.49 -10.01 -7.38
CA PHE A 318 -13.32 -11.04 -7.99
C PHE A 318 -14.58 -11.34 -7.17
N LYS A 319 -14.46 -11.46 -5.84
CA LYS A 319 -15.62 -11.60 -4.93
C LYS A 319 -16.55 -10.39 -5.02
N LEU A 320 -15.99 -9.19 -5.10
CA LEU A 320 -16.74 -7.95 -5.28
C LEU A 320 -17.50 -7.99 -6.61
N HIS A 321 -16.85 -8.34 -7.72
CA HIS A 321 -17.48 -8.48 -9.04
C HIS A 321 -18.65 -9.48 -9.03
N LYS A 322 -18.54 -10.58 -8.25
CA LYS A 322 -19.62 -11.57 -8.04
C LYS A 322 -20.69 -11.13 -7.05
N LYS A 323 -20.58 -9.93 -6.45
CA LYS A 323 -21.43 -9.43 -5.37
C LYS A 323 -21.44 -10.32 -4.13
N GLU A 324 -20.37 -11.08 -3.89
CA GLU A 324 -20.19 -11.87 -2.66
C GLU A 324 -19.79 -10.99 -1.45
N THR A 325 -19.38 -9.74 -1.72
CA THR A 325 -19.11 -8.71 -0.71
C THR A 325 -19.76 -7.40 -1.16
N SER A 326 -20.12 -6.55 -0.20
CA SER A 326 -20.89 -5.31 -0.45
C SER A 326 -20.10 -4.01 -0.19
N HIS A 327 -18.77 -4.07 -0.07
CA HIS A 327 -17.94 -2.85 0.05
C HIS A 327 -17.71 -2.19 -1.31
N ARG A 328 -17.55 -0.87 -1.35
CA ARG A 328 -17.21 -0.07 -2.55
C ARG A 328 -18.12 -0.31 -3.75
N GLU A 329 -19.35 0.17 -3.64
CA GLU A 329 -20.33 0.09 -4.73
C GLU A 329 -19.81 0.70 -6.04
N GLY A 330 -19.10 1.83 -5.99
CA GLY A 330 -18.46 2.41 -7.18
C GLY A 330 -17.48 1.48 -7.89
N LEU A 331 -16.61 0.80 -7.13
CA LEU A 331 -15.66 -0.16 -7.70
C LEU A 331 -16.38 -1.39 -8.26
N PHE A 332 -17.44 -1.86 -7.58
CA PHE A 332 -18.30 -2.91 -8.11
C PHE A 332 -18.85 -2.54 -9.49
N GLN A 333 -19.39 -1.32 -9.66
CA GLN A 333 -19.95 -0.88 -10.93
C GLN A 333 -18.90 -0.80 -12.04
N LEU A 334 -17.65 -0.40 -11.73
CA LEU A 334 -16.53 -0.47 -12.69
C LEU A 334 -16.21 -1.90 -13.11
N LEU A 335 -16.18 -2.82 -12.14
CA LEU A 335 -15.94 -4.24 -12.42
C LEU A 335 -17.03 -4.85 -13.31
N GLN A 336 -18.26 -4.34 -13.29
CA GLN A 336 -19.33 -4.80 -14.18
C GLN A 336 -19.13 -4.35 -15.64
N LEU A 337 -18.28 -3.36 -15.91
CA LEU A 337 -17.94 -2.93 -17.26
C LEU A 337 -16.80 -3.76 -17.88
N MET A 338 -16.26 -4.72 -17.13
CA MET A 338 -15.11 -5.52 -17.52
C MET A 338 -15.49 -6.98 -17.74
N GLU A 339 -14.79 -7.61 -18.67
CA GLU A 339 -14.87 -9.04 -18.91
C GLU A 339 -13.62 -9.72 -18.36
N PHE A 340 -13.81 -10.74 -17.52
CA PHE A 340 -12.72 -11.46 -16.86
C PHE A 340 -12.54 -12.84 -17.46
N ALA A 341 -11.35 -13.11 -18.02
CA ALA A 341 -10.98 -14.44 -18.49
C ALA A 341 -10.85 -15.43 -17.33
N ASP A 342 -11.11 -16.71 -17.60
CA ASP A 342 -11.00 -17.82 -16.63
C ASP A 342 -11.80 -17.62 -15.32
N ASN A 343 -12.84 -16.77 -15.32
CA ASN A 343 -13.62 -16.47 -14.13
C ASN A 343 -12.74 -16.04 -12.93
N ARG A 344 -11.77 -15.14 -13.17
CA ARG A 344 -10.87 -14.57 -12.16
C ARG A 344 -10.41 -13.16 -12.54
N VAL A 345 -10.14 -12.32 -11.55
CA VAL A 345 -9.41 -11.06 -11.75
C VAL A 345 -7.92 -11.33 -11.66
N THR A 346 -7.13 -10.71 -12.53
CA THR A 346 -5.67 -10.82 -12.58
C THR A 346 -4.99 -9.45 -12.56
N SER A 347 -3.68 -9.41 -12.30
CA SER A 347 -2.90 -8.16 -12.39
C SER A 347 -2.93 -7.53 -13.78
N LYS A 348 -3.16 -8.32 -14.84
CA LYS A 348 -3.34 -7.79 -16.21
C LYS A 348 -4.61 -6.95 -16.29
N ASP A 349 -5.70 -7.39 -15.67
CA ASP A 349 -6.96 -6.66 -15.65
C ASP A 349 -6.84 -5.35 -14.86
N LEU A 350 -6.02 -5.35 -13.80
CA LEU A 350 -5.69 -4.13 -13.07
C LEU A 350 -4.88 -3.17 -13.96
N GLY A 351 -3.77 -3.62 -14.54
CA GLY A 351 -2.84 -2.77 -15.28
C GLY A 351 -3.32 -2.30 -16.65
N TRP A 352 -4.17 -3.07 -17.32
CA TRP A 352 -4.70 -2.76 -18.66
C TRP A 352 -6.17 -2.36 -18.67
N GLY A 353 -6.89 -2.59 -17.58
CA GLY A 353 -8.31 -2.26 -17.41
C GLY A 353 -8.53 -1.14 -16.39
N LEU A 354 -8.57 -1.49 -15.10
CA LEU A 354 -8.95 -0.57 -14.01
C LEU A 354 -8.01 0.62 -13.88
N GLY A 355 -6.71 0.38 -13.81
CA GLY A 355 -5.68 1.41 -13.65
C GLY A 355 -5.79 2.49 -14.72
N PRO A 356 -5.76 2.15 -16.02
CA PRO A 356 -5.95 3.11 -17.11
C PRO A 356 -7.32 3.81 -17.10
N MET A 357 -8.37 3.16 -16.60
CA MET A 357 -9.71 3.75 -16.50
C MET A 357 -9.75 4.82 -15.41
N ILE A 358 -9.24 4.53 -14.21
CA ILE A 358 -9.13 5.50 -13.10
C ILE A 358 -8.20 6.65 -13.50
N ASN A 359 -7.01 6.35 -14.03
CA ASN A 359 -6.05 7.33 -14.51
C ASN A 359 -6.60 8.25 -15.61
N SER A 360 -7.64 7.84 -16.33
CA SER A 360 -8.23 8.68 -17.37
C SER A 360 -8.85 9.95 -16.81
N ALA A 361 -9.38 9.92 -15.59
CA ALA A 361 -9.96 11.09 -14.94
C ALA A 361 -8.91 12.20 -14.74
N GLY A 362 -7.75 11.87 -14.16
CA GLY A 362 -6.65 12.81 -13.98
C GLY A 362 -6.09 13.35 -15.31
N ARG A 363 -5.98 12.50 -16.34
CA ARG A 363 -5.54 12.90 -17.70
C ARG A 363 -6.54 13.76 -18.46
N MET A 364 -7.78 13.80 -17.99
CA MET A 364 -8.88 14.56 -18.57
C MET A 364 -9.31 15.73 -17.68
N ASN A 365 -8.50 16.06 -16.66
CA ASN A 365 -8.73 17.15 -15.71
C ASN A 365 -10.09 17.04 -14.96
N ARG A 366 -10.51 15.82 -14.66
CA ARG A 366 -11.79 15.47 -14.00
C ARG A 366 -11.59 14.41 -12.92
N THR A 367 -10.49 14.53 -12.16
CA THR A 367 -10.09 13.58 -11.12
C THR A 367 -11.17 13.34 -10.07
N ASP A 368 -12.00 14.37 -9.81
CA ASP A 368 -13.18 14.32 -8.96
C ASP A 368 -14.13 13.17 -9.33
N VAL A 369 -14.28 12.85 -10.63
CA VAL A 369 -15.14 11.77 -11.11
C VAL A 369 -14.69 10.42 -10.57
N ALA A 370 -13.38 10.15 -10.62
CA ALA A 370 -12.83 8.88 -10.13
C ALA A 370 -12.91 8.80 -8.60
N LEU A 371 -12.53 9.87 -7.89
CA LEU A 371 -12.60 9.92 -6.43
C LEU A 371 -14.03 9.75 -5.93
N ASN A 372 -14.98 10.52 -6.46
CA ASN A 372 -16.39 10.47 -6.06
C ASN A 372 -16.99 9.09 -6.33
N LEU A 373 -16.69 8.50 -7.49
CA LEU A 373 -17.12 7.15 -7.81
C LEU A 373 -16.62 6.13 -6.77
N LEU A 374 -15.31 6.12 -6.47
CA LEU A 374 -14.75 5.14 -5.53
C LEU A 374 -15.24 5.31 -4.08
N LEU A 375 -15.82 6.48 -3.76
CA LEU A 375 -16.43 6.80 -2.47
C LEU A 375 -17.96 6.69 -2.47
N GLU A 376 -18.58 6.43 -3.62
CA GLU A 376 -20.03 6.37 -3.76
C GLU A 376 -20.58 5.04 -3.23
N GLU A 377 -21.65 5.14 -2.43
CA GLU A 377 -22.33 4.02 -1.80
C GLU A 377 -23.72 3.78 -2.41
N ASN A 378 -24.31 4.79 -3.06
CA ASN A 378 -25.58 4.65 -3.76
C ASN A 378 -25.39 3.91 -5.11
N PRO A 379 -26.06 2.77 -5.34
CA PRO A 379 -25.87 1.97 -6.56
C PRO A 379 -26.16 2.70 -7.87
N GLU A 380 -27.18 3.56 -7.92
CA GLU A 380 -27.55 4.27 -9.15
C GLU A 380 -26.55 5.40 -9.47
N LEU A 381 -26.12 6.14 -8.45
CA LEU A 381 -25.07 7.17 -8.61
C LEU A 381 -23.73 6.52 -8.98
N ALA A 382 -23.37 5.42 -8.32
CA ALA A 382 -22.17 4.65 -8.63
C ALA A 382 -22.17 4.13 -10.07
N LYS A 383 -23.30 3.61 -10.54
CA LYS A 383 -23.47 3.15 -11.93
C LYS A 383 -23.33 4.30 -12.93
N SER A 384 -23.88 5.47 -12.61
CA SER A 384 -23.71 6.67 -13.43
C SER A 384 -22.24 7.12 -13.47
N GLY A 385 -21.58 7.20 -12.32
CA GLY A 385 -20.16 7.56 -12.22
C GLY A 385 -19.25 6.58 -12.96
N ALA A 386 -19.52 5.27 -12.90
CA ALA A 386 -18.77 4.26 -13.65
C ALA A 386 -18.88 4.47 -15.17
N LYS A 387 -20.06 4.83 -15.68
CA LYS A 387 -20.26 5.17 -17.10
C LYS A 387 -19.56 6.47 -17.48
N GLU A 388 -19.58 7.49 -16.61
CA GLU A 388 -18.84 8.75 -16.85
C GLU A 388 -17.34 8.48 -16.93
N LEU A 389 -16.78 7.68 -16.02
CA LEU A 389 -15.37 7.32 -16.03
C LEU A 389 -14.99 6.47 -17.26
N GLN A 390 -15.85 5.55 -17.68
CA GLN A 390 -15.66 4.81 -18.94
C GLN A 390 -15.60 5.75 -20.14
N LYS A 391 -16.50 6.73 -20.22
CA LYS A 391 -16.50 7.75 -21.28
C LYS A 391 -15.21 8.58 -21.28
N LEU A 392 -14.75 9.03 -20.11
CA LEU A 392 -13.47 9.75 -20.00
C LEU A 392 -12.29 8.89 -20.49
N ASN A 393 -12.32 7.59 -20.21
CA ASN A 393 -11.31 6.66 -20.70
C ASN A 393 -11.33 6.51 -22.22
N GLU A 394 -12.50 6.44 -22.84
CA GLU A 394 -12.66 6.43 -24.29
C GLU A 394 -12.16 7.73 -24.93
N GLU A 395 -12.57 8.88 -24.40
CA GLU A 395 -12.10 10.19 -24.87
C GLU A 395 -10.57 10.33 -24.76
N ARG A 396 -10.00 9.87 -23.64
CA ARG A 396 -8.54 9.83 -23.44
C ARG A 396 -7.87 8.97 -24.50
N LYS A 397 -8.37 7.76 -24.79
CA LYS A 397 -7.83 6.88 -25.83
C LYS A 397 -7.88 7.55 -27.21
N GLU A 398 -8.98 8.20 -27.55
CA GLU A 398 -9.12 8.93 -28.82
C GLU A 398 -8.18 10.14 -28.92
N ARG A 399 -7.99 10.88 -27.83
CA ARG A 399 -6.95 11.94 -27.78
C ARG A 399 -5.55 11.36 -28.00
N THR A 400 -5.21 10.24 -27.34
CA THR A 400 -3.92 9.59 -27.53
C THR A 400 -3.71 9.14 -28.98
N LYS A 401 -4.68 8.47 -29.60
CA LYS A 401 -4.61 8.05 -31.02
C LYS A 401 -4.37 9.24 -31.95
N ARG A 402 -5.13 10.34 -31.77
CA ARG A 402 -4.95 11.56 -32.57
C ARG A 402 -3.56 12.17 -32.39
N ASN A 403 -3.02 12.19 -31.18
CA ASN A 403 -1.68 12.73 -30.92
C ASN A 403 -0.59 11.85 -31.53
N ILE A 404 -0.71 10.52 -31.46
CA ILE A 404 0.23 9.60 -32.13
C ILE A 404 0.23 9.85 -33.64
N PHE A 405 -0.95 9.91 -34.27
CA PHE A 405 -1.05 10.18 -35.71
C PHE A 405 -0.39 11.51 -36.11
N LYS A 406 -0.52 12.56 -35.29
CA LYS A 406 0.16 13.83 -35.52
C LYS A 406 1.67 13.68 -35.46
N VAL A 407 2.20 12.98 -34.45
CA VAL A 407 3.65 12.75 -34.28
C VAL A 407 4.20 11.92 -35.44
N ASP A 408 3.51 10.86 -35.86
CA ASP A 408 3.92 10.01 -36.99
C ASP A 408 3.82 10.72 -38.36
N SER A 409 3.12 11.85 -38.42
CA SER A 409 3.02 12.69 -39.62
C SER A 409 4.12 13.77 -39.71
N PHE A 410 4.96 13.89 -38.69
CA PHE A 410 6.20 14.68 -38.71
C PHE A 410 7.39 13.76 -39.07
#